data_AF-A0A963NU93-F1
#
_entry.id   AF-A0A963NU93-F1
#
_cell.length_a   1.000
_cell.length_b   1.000
_cell.length_c   1.000
_cell.angle_alpha   90.00
_cell.angle_beta   90.00
_cell.angle_gamma   90.00
#
_symmetry.space_group_name_H-M   'P 1'
#
loop_
_entity.id
_entity.type
_entity.pdbx_description
1 polymer ?
#
loop_
_entity_poly.entity_id
_entity_poly.type
_entity_poly.pdbx_seq_one_letter_code
_entity_poly.pdbx_strand_id
1 'polypeptide(L)'
;MKSANILLLPGWQNSEPAHWQSRWEAQHGYQRVEQHDWMRPLRGDWTARLEELVVDADGPVVLVAHSLGCILTAWWAAHSQHTAKVRGALLVAPGDVEQPDVAGWIPGWAPIARKPLPFPSLLVGSRNDPYCRFERAQGLASDWGARFIDLGERGHINAESNLGDWSEGQALLHSLLKD
;
A
#
# COMPACT_ATOMS: atom_id res chain seq x y z
N MET A 1 6.05 -3.81 18.42
CA MET A 1 6.14 -2.60 17.56
C MET A 1 5.12 -1.59 18.06
N LYS A 2 5.42 -0.28 18.06
CA LYS A 2 4.45 0.75 18.42
C LYS A 2 3.38 0.85 17.33
N SER A 3 2.11 1.04 17.69
CA SER A 3 1.03 1.21 16.70
C SER A 3 1.31 2.33 15.71
N ALA A 4 1.87 3.45 16.17
CA ALA A 4 2.24 4.60 15.33
C ALA A 4 3.32 4.28 14.28
N ASN A 5 4.07 3.19 14.44
CA ASN A 5 5.08 2.76 13.45
C ASN A 5 4.49 1.85 12.37
N ILE A 6 3.19 1.55 12.43
CA ILE A 6 2.44 0.92 11.35
C ILE A 6 1.84 2.06 10.54
N LEU A 7 2.44 2.32 9.39
CA LEU A 7 2.08 3.42 8.50
C LEU A 7 1.03 2.91 7.52
N LEU A 8 -0.15 3.54 7.52
CA LEU A 8 -1.20 3.30 6.54
C LEU A 8 -0.96 4.23 5.34
N LEU A 9 -0.89 3.66 4.14
CA LEU A 9 -0.68 4.39 2.89
C LEU A 9 -1.93 4.22 2.01
N PRO A 10 -2.91 5.14 2.09
CA PRO A 10 -4.07 5.13 1.23
C PRO A 10 -3.73 5.32 -0.26
N GLY A 11 -4.69 4.96 -1.11
CA GLY A 11 -4.65 5.25 -2.53
C GLY A 11 -5.09 6.67 -2.89
N TRP A 12 -5.33 6.88 -4.18
CA TRP A 12 -5.99 8.08 -4.70
C TRP A 12 -7.34 8.30 -4.00
N GLN A 13 -7.70 9.54 -3.70
CA GLN A 13 -8.91 9.93 -2.98
C GLN A 13 -8.98 9.52 -1.50
N ASN A 14 -7.86 9.04 -0.92
CA ASN A 14 -7.75 8.62 0.48
C ASN A 14 -8.64 7.40 0.81
N SER A 15 -8.57 6.94 2.05
CA SER A 15 -9.47 5.95 2.63
C SER A 15 -10.62 6.65 3.34
N GLU A 16 -11.83 6.49 2.82
CA GLU A 16 -13.05 6.99 3.45
C GLU A 16 -13.37 6.29 4.79
N PRO A 17 -14.29 6.80 5.62
CA PRO A 17 -14.54 6.25 6.96
C PRO A 17 -14.92 4.76 6.99
N ALA A 18 -15.61 4.27 5.96
CA ALA A 18 -16.00 2.86 5.88
C ALA A 18 -14.86 1.92 5.46
N HIS A 19 -13.77 2.47 4.91
CA HIS A 19 -12.60 1.73 4.46
C HIS A 19 -11.87 1.05 5.64
N TRP A 20 -11.32 -0.14 5.41
CA TRP A 20 -10.62 -0.91 6.45
C TRP A 20 -9.41 -0.18 7.02
N GLN A 21 -8.66 0.61 6.21
CA GLN A 21 -7.56 1.45 6.73
C GLN A 21 -8.06 2.47 7.77
N SER A 22 -9.20 3.13 7.53
CA SER A 22 -9.80 4.09 8.48
C SER A 22 -10.27 3.41 9.76
N ARG A 23 -10.82 2.21 9.64
CA ARG A 23 -11.20 1.39 10.80
C ARG A 23 -9.98 0.96 11.61
N TRP A 24 -8.91 0.53 10.94
CA TRP A 24 -7.66 0.14 11.60
C TRP A 24 -6.98 1.30 12.31
N GLU A 25 -6.97 2.49 11.70
CA GLU A 25 -6.51 3.72 12.33
C GLU A 25 -7.27 3.98 13.64
N ALA A 26 -8.60 3.99 13.59
CA ALA A 26 -9.43 4.26 14.76
C ALA A 26 -9.31 3.18 15.86
N GLN A 27 -9.23 1.90 15.46
CA GLN A 27 -9.26 0.78 16.39
C GLN A 27 -7.89 0.43 16.99
N HIS A 28 -6.81 0.60 16.22
CA HIS A 28 -5.47 0.14 16.60
C HIS A 28 -4.46 1.27 16.80
N GLY A 29 -4.81 2.51 16.43
CA GLY A 29 -3.92 3.65 16.53
C GLY A 29 -2.77 3.60 15.52
N TYR A 30 -2.98 2.96 14.37
CA TYR A 30 -2.04 3.00 13.25
C TYR A 30 -1.99 4.38 12.64
N GLN A 31 -0.84 4.79 12.11
CA GLN A 31 -0.63 6.14 11.65
C GLN A 31 -0.93 6.25 10.15
N ARG A 32 -1.95 7.02 9.78
CA ARG A 32 -2.15 7.40 8.37
C ARG A 32 -1.05 8.34 7.90
N VAL A 33 -0.48 8.04 6.74
CA VAL A 33 0.42 8.94 6.03
C VAL A 33 -0.44 9.99 5.33
N GLU A 34 -0.66 11.13 6.00
CA GLU A 34 -1.37 12.26 5.39
C GLU A 34 -0.61 12.82 4.20
N GLN A 35 -1.27 12.90 3.05
CA GLN A 35 -0.69 13.39 1.80
C GLN A 35 -1.12 14.81 1.48
N HIS A 36 -0.28 15.53 0.71
CA HIS A 36 -0.50 16.95 0.41
C HIS A 36 -1.83 17.24 -0.30
N ASP A 37 -2.16 16.43 -1.32
CA ASP A 37 -3.41 16.51 -2.06
C ASP A 37 -3.83 15.09 -2.48
N TRP A 38 -5.01 14.68 -2.02
CA TRP A 38 -5.58 13.37 -2.29
C TRP A 38 -6.22 13.26 -3.68
N MET A 39 -6.64 14.39 -4.26
CA MET A 39 -7.30 14.46 -5.57
C MET A 39 -6.30 14.66 -6.70
N ARG A 40 -5.19 15.36 -6.43
CA ARG A 40 -4.07 15.55 -7.34
C ARG A 40 -2.79 14.92 -6.78
N PRO A 41 -2.67 13.58 -6.78
CA PRO A 41 -1.55 12.91 -6.16
C PRO A 41 -0.27 13.13 -6.98
N LEU A 42 0.65 13.94 -6.47
CA LEU A 42 1.97 14.13 -7.08
C LEU A 42 2.94 13.13 -6.47
N ARG A 43 3.52 12.25 -7.30
CA ARG A 43 4.45 11.20 -6.84
C ARG A 43 5.61 11.74 -6.00
N GLY A 44 6.15 12.91 -6.38
CA GLY A 44 7.24 13.56 -5.64
C GLY A 44 6.84 13.93 -4.21
N ASP A 45 5.75 14.67 -4.06
CA ASP A 45 5.22 15.10 -2.76
C ASP A 45 4.89 13.91 -1.87
N TRP A 46 4.23 12.89 -2.44
CA TRP A 46 3.85 11.69 -1.71
C TRP A 46 5.06 10.87 -1.26
N THR A 47 6.12 10.84 -2.08
CA THR A 47 7.38 10.17 -1.75
C THR A 47 8.13 10.91 -0.65
N ALA A 48 8.22 12.24 -0.74
CA ALA A 48 8.86 13.07 0.28
C ALA A 48 8.15 12.90 1.64
N ARG A 49 6.82 12.87 1.62
CA ARG A 49 6.03 12.70 2.84
C ARG A 49 6.21 11.34 3.50
N LEU A 50 6.26 10.27 2.71
CA LEU A 50 6.58 8.94 3.23
C LEU A 50 8.01 8.89 3.79
N GLU A 51 8.97 9.48 3.08
CA GLU A 51 10.37 9.55 3.52
C GLU A 51 10.51 10.22 4.88
N GLU A 52 9.89 11.39 5.08
CA GLU A 52 9.89 12.12 6.36
C GLU A 52 9.42 11.21 7.52
N LEU A 53 8.26 10.55 7.36
CA LEU A 53 7.70 9.70 8.41
C LEU A 53 8.55 8.47 8.68
N VAL A 54 9.14 7.87 7.65
CA VAL A 54 10.05 6.73 7.83
C VAL A 54 11.32 7.17 8.55
N VAL A 55 11.90 8.32 8.20
CA VAL A 55 13.11 8.87 8.82
C VAL A 55 12.86 9.26 10.28
N ASP A 56 11.75 9.92 10.56
CA ASP A 56 11.40 10.44 11.90
C ASP A 56 10.90 9.36 12.86
N ALA A 57 10.45 8.21 12.35
CA ALA A 57 9.98 7.12 13.20
C ALA A 57 11.06 6.69 14.21
N ASP A 58 10.67 6.55 15.48
CA ASP A 58 11.58 6.21 16.58
C ASP A 58 11.92 4.71 16.70
N GLY A 59 11.82 3.99 15.58
CA GLY A 59 12.13 2.58 15.45
C GLY A 59 11.78 2.03 14.06
N PRO A 60 11.82 0.70 13.87
CA PRO A 60 11.38 0.07 12.63
C PRO A 60 9.90 0.36 12.35
N VAL A 61 9.57 0.51 11.07
CA VAL A 61 8.22 0.76 10.58
C VAL A 61 7.70 -0.39 9.74
N VAL A 62 6.38 -0.48 9.59
CA VAL A 62 5.71 -1.40 8.66
C VAL A 62 4.75 -0.62 7.80
N LEU A 63 4.78 -0.91 6.50
CA LEU A 63 3.97 -0.21 5.51
C LEU A 63 2.71 -1.03 5.21
N VAL A 64 1.54 -0.41 5.32
CA VAL A 64 0.24 -1.01 4.99
C VAL A 64 -0.39 -0.17 3.90
N ALA A 65 -0.14 -0.57 2.66
CA ALA A 65 -0.48 0.19 1.48
C ALA A 65 -1.71 -0.36 0.77
N HIS A 66 -2.52 0.55 0.23
CA HIS A 66 -3.65 0.23 -0.63
C HIS A 66 -3.54 0.96 -1.96
N SER A 67 -3.87 0.29 -3.07
CA SER A 67 -4.00 0.92 -4.40
C SER A 67 -2.77 1.74 -4.81
N LEU A 68 -2.91 3.05 -5.03
CA LEU A 68 -1.79 3.94 -5.37
C LEU A 68 -0.68 3.96 -4.31
N GLY A 69 -1.03 3.71 -3.04
CA GLY A 69 -0.06 3.55 -1.96
C GLY A 69 0.92 2.39 -2.18
N CYS A 70 0.50 1.33 -2.90
CA CYS A 70 1.38 0.22 -3.26
C CYS A 70 2.44 0.68 -4.26
N ILE A 71 2.03 1.49 -5.24
CA ILE A 71 2.92 2.07 -6.25
C ILE A 71 3.88 3.07 -5.61
N LEU A 72 3.39 3.88 -4.67
CA LEU A 72 4.22 4.75 -3.84
C LEU A 72 5.28 3.96 -3.08
N THR A 73 4.88 2.84 -2.44
CA THR A 73 5.81 2.00 -1.68
C THR A 73 6.94 1.45 -2.56
N ALA A 74 6.62 0.94 -3.74
CA ALA A 74 7.61 0.44 -4.69
C ALA A 74 8.53 1.56 -5.22
N TRP A 75 7.97 2.72 -5.55
CA TRP A 75 8.75 3.87 -6.01
C TRP A 75 9.69 4.38 -4.93
N TRP A 76 9.17 4.59 -3.71
CA TRP A 76 9.95 5.04 -2.56
C TRP A 76 11.09 4.07 -2.26
N ALA A 77 10.82 2.76 -2.19
CA ALA A 77 11.85 1.76 -1.89
C ALA A 77 12.95 1.69 -2.96
N ALA A 78 12.63 2.00 -4.22
CA ALA A 78 13.61 2.03 -5.31
C ALA A 78 14.57 3.23 -5.26
N HIS A 79 14.27 4.28 -4.47
CA HIS A 79 15.00 5.55 -4.45
C HIS A 79 15.47 5.99 -3.05
N SER A 80 14.82 5.52 -1.98
CA SER A 80 15.18 5.87 -0.60
C SER A 80 16.43 5.12 -0.14
N GLN A 81 17.23 5.78 0.70
CA GLN A 81 18.35 5.15 1.42
C GLN A 81 17.92 4.60 2.80
N HIS A 82 16.67 4.81 3.21
CA HIS A 82 16.17 4.46 4.54
C HIS A 82 15.30 3.19 4.56
N THR A 83 15.37 2.39 3.50
CA THR A 83 14.60 1.14 3.36
C THR A 83 14.92 0.12 4.46
N ALA A 84 16.12 0.16 5.05
CA ALA A 84 16.49 -0.67 6.19
C ALA A 84 15.65 -0.41 7.46
N LYS A 85 14.93 0.71 7.56
CA LYS A 85 13.99 0.96 8.66
C LYS A 85 12.66 0.20 8.48
N VAL A 86 12.35 -0.28 7.28
CA VAL A 86 11.11 -1.00 7.01
C VAL A 86 11.27 -2.47 7.35
N ARG A 87 10.47 -2.95 8.30
CA ARG A 87 10.45 -4.37 8.70
C ARG A 87 9.66 -5.23 7.70
N GLY A 88 8.66 -4.66 7.05
CA GLY A 88 7.91 -5.32 5.99
C GLY A 88 6.77 -4.47 5.44
N ALA A 89 6.11 -4.97 4.40
CA ALA A 89 4.98 -4.30 3.78
C ALA A 89 3.81 -5.24 3.47
N LEU A 90 2.60 -4.80 3.81
CA LEU A 90 1.35 -5.37 3.33
C LEU A 90 0.82 -4.46 2.20
N LEU A 91 0.82 -4.98 0.98
CA LEU A 91 0.40 -4.27 -0.24
C LEU A 91 -0.95 -4.84 -0.67
N VAL A 92 -2.00 -4.01 -0.73
CA VAL A 92 -3.38 -4.46 -0.96
C VAL A 92 -3.93 -3.82 -2.22
N ALA A 93 -4.45 -4.64 -3.14
CA ALA A 93 -5.10 -4.21 -4.38
C ALA A 93 -4.29 -3.13 -5.15
N PRO A 94 -3.06 -3.41 -5.60
CA PRO A 94 -2.23 -2.40 -6.27
C PRO A 94 -2.96 -1.83 -7.50
N GLY A 95 -3.02 -0.51 -7.65
CA GLY A 95 -3.64 0.11 -8.82
C GLY A 95 -2.70 0.08 -10.04
N ASP A 96 -3.16 -0.40 -11.20
CA ASP A 96 -2.35 -0.43 -12.43
C ASP A 96 -2.33 0.94 -13.11
N VAL A 97 -1.45 1.83 -12.64
CA VAL A 97 -1.27 3.19 -13.16
C VAL A 97 -0.74 3.27 -14.60
N GLU A 98 -0.43 2.12 -15.22
CA GLU A 98 -0.05 2.03 -16.63
C GLU A 98 -1.24 1.68 -17.53
N GLN A 99 -2.41 1.34 -16.98
CA GLN A 99 -3.64 1.23 -17.76
C GLN A 99 -4.03 2.61 -18.32
N PRO A 100 -4.39 2.74 -19.61
CA PRO A 100 -4.69 4.03 -20.23
C PRO A 100 -5.72 4.89 -19.48
N ASP A 101 -6.80 4.27 -19.00
CA ASP A 101 -7.87 4.97 -18.27
C ASP A 101 -7.35 5.56 -16.95
N VAL A 102 -6.59 4.78 -16.19
CA VAL A 102 -6.02 5.18 -14.90
C VAL A 102 -4.92 6.23 -15.10
N ALA A 103 -4.03 6.02 -16.08
CA ALA A 103 -2.94 6.94 -16.40
C ALA A 103 -3.44 8.35 -16.77
N GLY A 104 -4.63 8.44 -17.39
CA GLY A 104 -5.29 9.70 -17.69
C GLY A 104 -5.81 10.45 -16.46
N TRP A 105 -6.22 9.73 -15.41
CA TRP A 105 -6.71 10.32 -14.17
C TRP A 105 -5.59 10.75 -13.21
N ILE A 106 -4.50 9.99 -13.17
CA ILE A 106 -3.37 10.22 -12.25
C ILE A 106 -2.03 10.23 -13.00
N PRO A 107 -1.75 11.28 -13.79
CA PRO A 107 -0.52 11.37 -14.56
C PRO A 107 0.73 11.42 -13.68
N GLY A 108 1.85 10.91 -14.20
CA GLY A 108 3.16 10.97 -13.52
C GLY A 108 3.48 9.82 -12.58
N TRP A 109 2.60 8.81 -12.49
CA TRP A 109 2.83 7.59 -11.71
C TRP A 109 3.39 6.42 -12.54
N ALA A 110 3.32 6.50 -13.87
CA ALA A 110 3.95 5.57 -14.79
C ALA A 110 5.38 6.02 -15.19
N PRO A 111 6.30 5.09 -15.48
CA PRO A 111 6.16 3.64 -15.29
C PRO A 111 6.20 3.25 -13.80
N ILE A 112 5.60 2.10 -13.47
CA ILE A 112 5.66 1.49 -12.14
C ILE A 112 7.09 1.00 -11.89
N ALA A 113 7.66 1.33 -10.72
CA ALA A 113 8.95 0.81 -10.30
C ALA A 113 8.87 -0.72 -10.10
N ARG A 114 9.72 -1.47 -10.78
CA ARG A 114 9.73 -2.96 -10.78
C ARG A 114 10.90 -3.59 -10.03
N LYS A 115 11.68 -2.81 -9.27
CA LYS A 115 12.78 -3.37 -8.48
C LYS A 115 12.21 -4.23 -7.35
N PRO A 116 12.86 -5.36 -7.00
CA PRO A 116 12.50 -6.12 -5.80
C PRO A 116 12.51 -5.23 -4.55
N LEU A 117 11.53 -5.42 -3.67
CA LEU A 117 11.48 -4.70 -2.42
C LEU A 117 12.56 -5.25 -1.48
N PRO A 118 13.34 -4.38 -0.81
CA PRO A 118 14.45 -4.81 0.06
C PRO A 118 13.98 -5.28 1.44
N PHE A 119 12.70 -5.60 1.61
CA PHE A 119 12.08 -6.04 2.86
C PHE A 119 10.95 -7.06 2.59
N PRO A 120 10.64 -7.94 3.55
CA PRO A 120 9.54 -8.90 3.44
C PRO A 120 8.22 -8.23 3.07
N SER A 121 7.54 -8.74 2.05
CA SER A 121 6.33 -8.13 1.53
C SER A 121 5.26 -9.16 1.20
N LEU A 122 4.00 -8.82 1.49
CA LEU A 122 2.82 -9.54 1.04
C LEU A 122 2.07 -8.67 0.04
N LEU A 123 1.61 -9.25 -1.06
CA LEU A 123 0.70 -8.58 -1.99
C LEU A 123 -0.63 -9.31 -2.01
N VAL A 124 -1.69 -8.65 -1.56
CA VAL A 124 -3.07 -9.14 -1.58
C VAL A 124 -3.77 -8.61 -2.83
N GLY A 125 -4.21 -9.51 -3.70
CA GLY A 125 -4.94 -9.18 -4.92
C GLY A 125 -6.37 -9.73 -4.90
N SER A 126 -7.26 -9.10 -5.68
CA SER A 126 -8.60 -9.62 -5.94
C SER A 126 -8.76 -9.99 -7.42
N ARG A 127 -9.52 -11.06 -7.69
CA ARG A 127 -9.77 -11.58 -9.04
C ARG A 127 -10.67 -10.68 -9.89
N ASN A 128 -11.47 -9.81 -9.26
CA ASN A 128 -12.40 -8.90 -9.93
C ASN A 128 -12.12 -7.43 -9.58
N ASP A 129 -10.85 -7.07 -9.35
CA ASP A 129 -10.45 -5.68 -9.17
C ASP A 129 -10.56 -4.91 -10.50
N PRO A 130 -11.37 -3.83 -10.58
CA PRO A 130 -11.55 -3.07 -11.81
C PRO A 130 -10.33 -2.19 -12.18
N TYR A 131 -9.40 -1.95 -11.25
CA TYR A 131 -8.26 -1.06 -11.44
C TYR A 131 -6.92 -1.80 -11.60
N CYS A 132 -6.90 -3.12 -11.45
CA CYS A 132 -5.74 -3.95 -11.75
C CYS A 132 -6.17 -5.39 -12.05
N ARG A 133 -5.83 -5.87 -13.25
CA ARG A 133 -6.08 -7.27 -13.59
C ARG A 133 -5.34 -8.22 -12.64
N PHE A 134 -5.90 -9.40 -12.41
CA PHE A 134 -5.34 -10.35 -11.46
C PHE A 134 -3.93 -10.80 -11.82
N GLU A 135 -3.68 -11.13 -13.09
CA GLU A 135 -2.37 -11.53 -13.62
C GLU A 135 -1.37 -10.38 -13.51
N ARG A 136 -1.86 -9.14 -13.64
CA ARG A 136 -1.04 -7.94 -13.48
C ARG A 136 -0.58 -7.77 -12.03
N ALA A 137 -1.47 -7.98 -11.07
CA ALA A 137 -1.13 -7.98 -9.65
C ALA A 137 -0.14 -9.10 -9.30
N GLN A 138 -0.29 -10.29 -9.88
CA GLN A 138 0.66 -11.39 -9.74
C GLN A 138 2.04 -11.03 -10.32
N GLY A 139 2.09 -10.40 -11.50
CA GLY A 139 3.33 -9.90 -12.10
C GLY A 139 4.02 -8.85 -11.22
N LEU A 140 3.26 -7.91 -10.65
CA LEU A 140 3.77 -6.94 -9.68
C LEU A 140 4.34 -7.62 -8.44
N ALA A 141 3.66 -8.62 -7.89
CA ALA A 141 4.16 -9.39 -6.76
C ALA A 141 5.49 -10.09 -7.08
N SER A 142 5.58 -10.70 -8.28
CA SER A 142 6.82 -11.34 -8.76
C SER A 142 7.97 -10.34 -8.88
N ASP A 143 7.74 -9.20 -9.53
CA ASP A 143 8.75 -8.15 -9.72
C ASP A 143 9.24 -7.59 -8.37
N TRP A 144 8.33 -7.41 -7.42
CA TRP A 144 8.63 -6.90 -6.09
C TRP A 144 9.18 -7.96 -5.13
N GLY A 145 9.22 -9.24 -5.51
CA GLY A 145 9.60 -10.33 -4.61
C GLY A 145 8.62 -10.52 -3.45
N ALA A 146 7.37 -10.09 -3.61
CA ALA A 146 6.32 -10.19 -2.60
C ALA A 146 5.59 -11.53 -2.70
N ARG A 147 5.22 -12.11 -1.54
CA ARG A 147 4.34 -13.29 -1.52
C ARG A 147 2.92 -12.86 -1.89
N PHE A 148 2.40 -13.43 -2.97
CA PHE A 148 1.04 -13.13 -3.44
C PHE A 148 -0.03 -13.88 -2.63
N ILE A 149 -1.11 -13.18 -2.29
CA ILE A 149 -2.29 -13.70 -1.59
C ILE A 149 -3.51 -13.40 -2.47
N ASP A 150 -4.22 -14.45 -2.85
CA ASP A 150 -5.48 -14.34 -3.58
C ASP A 150 -6.65 -14.21 -2.60
N LEU A 151 -7.30 -13.05 -2.57
CA LEU A 151 -8.46 -12.78 -1.72
C LEU A 151 -9.80 -13.18 -2.38
N GLY A 152 -9.74 -13.85 -3.53
CA GLY A 152 -10.91 -14.17 -4.35
C GLY A 152 -11.54 -12.91 -4.94
N GLU A 153 -12.87 -12.91 -5.04
CA GLU A 153 -13.64 -11.81 -5.61
C GLU A 153 -14.08 -10.83 -4.51
N ARG A 154 -13.37 -9.70 -4.42
CA ARG A 154 -13.50 -8.66 -3.39
C ARG A 154 -13.38 -7.25 -3.96
N GLY A 155 -13.55 -7.09 -5.27
CA GLY A 155 -13.44 -5.80 -5.95
C GLY A 155 -12.09 -5.15 -5.69
N HIS A 156 -12.08 -3.83 -5.48
CA HIS A 156 -10.85 -3.09 -5.19
C HIS A 156 -10.38 -3.19 -3.72
N ILE A 157 -10.92 -4.13 -2.93
CA ILE A 157 -10.60 -4.32 -1.51
C ILE A 157 -10.71 -2.99 -0.74
N ASN A 158 -11.79 -2.24 -0.99
CA ASN A 158 -12.07 -0.93 -0.42
C ASN A 158 -13.30 -1.03 0.50
N ALA A 159 -13.98 0.09 0.78
CA ALA A 159 -15.20 0.09 1.59
C ALA A 159 -16.35 -0.72 0.95
N GLU A 160 -16.49 -0.68 -0.37
CA GLU A 160 -17.53 -1.38 -1.14
C GLU A 160 -17.38 -2.91 -1.04
N SER A 161 -16.17 -3.38 -0.73
CA SER A 161 -15.88 -4.79 -0.47
C SER A 161 -16.51 -5.30 0.84
N ASN A 162 -17.05 -4.42 1.68
CA ASN A 162 -17.77 -4.74 2.92
C ASN A 162 -16.99 -5.64 3.89
N LEU A 163 -15.67 -5.43 3.97
CA LEU A 163 -14.78 -6.22 4.83
C LEU A 163 -14.86 -5.84 6.31
N GLY A 164 -15.51 -4.71 6.63
CA GLY A 164 -15.54 -4.16 7.99
C GLY A 164 -14.13 -3.92 8.52
N ASP A 165 -13.84 -4.42 9.71
CA ASP A 165 -12.53 -4.28 10.35
C ASP A 165 -11.48 -5.24 9.76
N TRP A 166 -11.85 -6.08 8.79
CA TRP A 166 -10.97 -6.95 8.00
C TRP A 166 -9.93 -7.73 8.85
N SER A 167 -10.41 -8.59 9.73
CA SER A 167 -9.59 -9.40 10.65
C SER A 167 -8.57 -10.30 9.93
N GLU A 168 -8.89 -10.78 8.73
CA GLU A 168 -7.95 -11.53 7.88
C GLU A 168 -6.75 -10.66 7.47
N GLY A 169 -6.97 -9.40 7.08
CA GLY A 169 -5.89 -8.46 6.78
C GLY A 169 -4.99 -8.19 7.99
N GLN A 170 -5.57 -8.08 9.18
CA GLN A 170 -4.81 -7.98 10.44
C GLN A 170 -3.95 -9.22 10.70
N ALA A 171 -4.47 -10.42 10.42
CA ALA A 171 -3.70 -11.66 10.54
C ALA A 171 -2.52 -11.70 9.55
N LEU A 172 -2.73 -11.25 8.31
CA LEU A 172 -1.65 -11.10 7.32
C LEU A 172 -0.60 -10.09 7.77
N LEU A 173 -1.02 -8.92 8.26
CA LEU A 173 -0.12 -7.92 8.84
C LEU A 173 0.70 -8.51 9.99
N HIS A 174 0.06 -9.18 10.95
CA HIS A 174 0.75 -9.82 12.07
C HIS A 174 1.75 -10.91 11.62
N SER A 175 1.51 -11.58 10.48
CA SER A 175 2.47 -12.55 9.95
C SER A 175 3.78 -11.92 9.48
N LEU A 176 3.78 -10.63 9.12
CA LEU A 176 5.00 -9.86 8.80
C LEU A 176 5.74 -9.36 10.05
N LEU A 177 5.06 -9.34 11.21
CA LEU A 177 5.64 -8.85 12.47
C LEU A 177 6.30 -9.96 13.30
N LYS A 178 5.99 -11.22 12.98
CA LYS A 178 6.59 -12.40 13.62
C LYS A 178 7.94 -12.66 12.94
N ASP A 179 8.98 -12.77 13.75
CA ASP A 179 10.36 -13.02 13.33
C ASP A 179 10.49 -14.29 12.47
#